data_AF-A0A645IKE3-F1
#
_entry.id   AF-A0A645IKE3-F1
#
_cell.length_a   1.000
_cell.length_b   1.000
_cell.length_c   1.000
_cell.angle_alpha   90.00
_cell.angle_beta   90.00
_cell.angle_gamma   90.00
#
_symmetry.space_group_name_H-M   'P 1'
#
loop_
_entity.id
_entity.type
_entity.pdbx_description
1 polymer ?
#
loop_
_entity_poly.entity_id
_entity_poly.type
_entity_poly.pdbx_seq_one_letter_code
_entity_poly.pdbx_strand_id
1 'polypeptide(L)'
;MFEKLNVDANQRRLDTFKSNLRDMSTKGENKLLREREKLMRAYEHLKSEIATYENNVGFLTASNKKGNGLINEMMRKIEALKDEAKLIEQKITLIEESI
;
A
#
# COMPACT_ATOMS: atom_id res chain seq x y z
N MET A 1 10.68 -2.71 -17.82
CA MET A 1 10.42 -1.27 -18.14
C MET A 1 9.39 -0.64 -17.18
N PHE A 2 8.40 -1.37 -16.67
CA PHE A 2 7.38 -0.83 -15.75
C PHE A 2 7.85 -0.66 -14.30
N GLU A 3 8.74 -1.53 -13.80
CA GLU A 3 9.24 -1.44 -12.41
C GLU A 3 10.00 -0.13 -12.13
N LYS A 4 10.80 0.36 -13.07
CA LYS A 4 11.55 1.63 -12.89
C LYS A 4 10.62 2.84 -12.75
N LEU A 5 9.52 2.89 -13.49
CA LEU A 5 8.54 3.98 -13.40
C LEU A 5 7.80 3.97 -12.06
N ASN A 6 7.51 2.76 -11.54
CA ASN A 6 6.82 2.62 -10.26
C ASN A 6 7.72 2.98 -9.08
N VAL A 7 9.01 2.63 -9.14
CA VAL A 7 10.01 3.01 -8.14
C VAL A 7 10.18 4.52 -8.06
N ASP A 8 10.28 5.21 -9.20
CA ASP A 8 10.40 6.67 -9.27
C ASP A 8 9.19 7.39 -8.65
N ALA A 9 7.99 6.89 -8.92
CA ALA A 9 6.75 7.45 -8.38
C ALA A 9 6.62 7.21 -6.86
N ASN A 10 6.95 6.01 -6.39
CA ASN A 10 6.93 5.67 -4.97
C ASN A 10 7.98 6.47 -4.19
N GLN A 11 9.17 6.67 -4.76
CA GLN A 11 10.22 7.48 -4.15
C GLN A 11 9.76 8.93 -3.95
N ARG A 12 9.19 9.57 -4.99
CA ARG A 12 8.64 10.94 -4.87
C ARG A 12 7.53 11.03 -3.83
N ARG A 13 6.67 10.02 -3.75
CA ARG A 13 5.60 9.96 -2.73
C ARG A 13 6.18 9.86 -1.31
N LEU A 14 7.24 9.07 -1.12
CA LEU A 14 7.96 8.99 0.16
C LEU A 14 8.66 10.29 0.51
N ASP A 15 9.34 10.93 -0.44
CA ASP A 15 10.07 12.17 -0.19
C ASP A 15 9.10 13.31 0.19
N THR A 16 7.97 13.40 -0.52
CA THR A 16 6.88 14.32 -0.18
C THR A 16 6.33 14.03 1.22
N PHE A 17 6.14 12.75 1.55
CA PHE A 17 5.67 12.34 2.87
C PHE A 17 6.67 12.71 3.97
N LYS A 18 7.97 12.45 3.79
CA LYS A 18 9.03 12.82 4.74
C LYS A 18 9.08 14.33 4.98
N SER A 19 8.92 15.13 3.93
CA SER A 19 8.85 16.60 4.06
C SER A 19 7.65 17.03 4.89
N ASN A 20 6.47 16.47 4.62
CA ASN A 20 5.27 16.73 5.40
C ASN A 20 5.39 16.22 6.85
N LEU A 21 6.05 15.08 7.05
CA LEU A 21 6.27 14.49 8.36
C LEU A 21 7.12 15.40 9.25
N ARG A 22 8.21 15.96 8.70
CA ARG A 22 9.02 16.97 9.39
C ARG A 22 8.22 18.21 9.78
N ASP A 23 7.35 18.70 8.90
CA ASP A 23 6.45 19.82 9.23
C ASP A 23 5.44 19.42 10.33
N MET A 24 4.92 18.19 10.31
CA MET A 24 3.98 17.70 11.32
C MET A 24 4.63 17.44 12.67
N SER A 25 5.86 16.94 12.72
CA SER A 25 6.58 16.71 13.97
C SER A 25 6.83 18.02 14.72
N THR A 26 7.12 19.12 13.99
CA THR A 26 7.22 20.46 14.60
C THR A 26 5.90 20.99 15.17
N LYS A 27 4.75 20.45 14.73
CA LYS A 27 3.40 20.85 15.15
C LYS A 27 2.84 20.00 16.28
N GLY A 28 3.59 19.00 16.77
CA GLY A 28 3.29 18.22 17.96
C GLY A 28 2.93 16.75 17.70
N GLU A 29 3.33 15.90 18.65
CA GLU A 29 3.23 14.43 18.62
C GLU A 29 1.79 13.92 18.39
N ASN A 30 0.79 14.62 18.92
CA ASN A 30 -0.61 14.26 18.76
C ASN A 30 -1.07 14.22 17.29
N LYS A 31 -0.47 15.03 16.41
CA LYS A 31 -0.78 15.04 14.98
C LYS A 31 -0.14 13.84 14.27
N LEU A 32 1.08 13.46 14.67
CA LEU A 32 1.77 12.27 14.17
C LEU A 32 1.01 10.99 14.53
N LEU A 33 0.55 10.88 15.78
CA LEU A 33 -0.23 9.74 16.25
C LEU A 33 -1.53 9.57 15.45
N ARG A 34 -2.26 10.66 15.19
CA ARG A 34 -3.47 10.61 14.35
C ARG A 34 -3.18 10.18 12.91
N GLU A 35 -2.09 10.66 12.32
CA GLU A 35 -1.69 10.25 10.97
C GLU A 35 -1.29 8.77 10.94
N ARG A 36 -0.58 8.29 11.98
CA ARG A 36 -0.24 6.88 12.16
C ARG A 36 -1.48 6.00 12.21
N GLU A 37 -2.47 6.36 13.03
CA GLU A 37 -3.73 5.63 13.12
C GLU A 37 -4.46 5.56 11.78
N LYS A 38 -4.51 6.68 11.05
CA LYS A 38 -5.13 6.74 9.72
C LYS A 38 -4.43 5.81 8.72
N LEU A 39 -3.09 5.80 8.71
CA LEU A 39 -2.31 4.92 7.85
C LEU A 39 -2.46 3.45 8.24
N MET A 40 -2.49 3.13 9.53
CA MET A 40 -2.74 1.76 10.00
C MET A 40 -4.12 1.24 9.53
N ARG A 41 -5.18 2.04 9.66
CA ARG A 41 -6.51 1.65 9.15
C ARG A 41 -6.51 1.43 7.63
N ALA A 42 -5.81 2.29 6.89
CA ALA A 42 -5.66 2.14 5.45
C ALA A 42 -4.90 0.86 5.08
N TYR A 43 -3.84 0.53 5.83
CA TYR A 43 -3.09 -0.71 5.64
C TYR A 43 -3.93 -1.96 5.93
N GLU A 44 -4.71 -1.96 7.00
CA GLU A 44 -5.65 -3.04 7.31
C GLU A 44 -6.71 -3.21 6.21
N HIS A 45 -7.25 -2.11 5.70
CA HIS A 45 -8.19 -2.14 4.59
C HIS A 45 -7.58 -2.78 3.33
N LEU A 46 -6.37 -2.34 2.94
CA LEU A 46 -5.65 -2.92 1.81
C LEU A 46 -5.37 -4.41 2.00
N LYS A 47 -5.00 -4.84 3.21
CA LYS A 47 -4.84 -6.27 3.52
C LYS A 47 -6.13 -7.06 3.31
N SER A 48 -7.26 -6.52 3.75
CA SER A 48 -8.57 -7.15 3.55
C SER A 48 -8.94 -7.22 2.06
N GLU A 49 -8.64 -6.18 1.28
CA GLU A 49 -8.86 -6.18 -0.17
C GLU A 49 -7.98 -7.22 -0.86
N ILE A 50 -6.67 -7.25 -0.56
CA ILE A 50 -5.72 -8.22 -1.11
C ILE A 50 -6.22 -9.65 -0.84
N ALA A 51 -6.60 -9.96 0.40
CA ALA A 51 -7.12 -11.27 0.77
C ALA A 51 -8.38 -11.64 -0.03
N THR A 52 -9.26 -10.66 -0.27
CA THR A 52 -10.48 -10.85 -1.08
C THR A 52 -10.14 -11.15 -2.53
N TYR A 53 -9.21 -10.40 -3.13
CA TYR A 53 -8.76 -10.65 -4.49
C TYR A 53 -8.03 -12.00 -4.62
N GLU A 54 -7.20 -12.37 -3.65
CA GLU A 54 -6.53 -13.68 -3.62
C GLU A 54 -7.54 -14.83 -3.51
N ASN A 55 -8.58 -14.69 -2.68
CA ASN A 55 -9.65 -15.67 -2.57
C ASN A 55 -10.41 -15.81 -3.91
N ASN A 56 -10.75 -14.69 -4.53
CA ASN A 56 -11.42 -14.67 -5.84
C ASN A 56 -10.57 -15.33 -6.94
N VAL A 57 -9.25 -15.07 -6.97
CA VAL A 57 -8.34 -15.73 -7.92
C VAL A 57 -8.27 -17.24 -7.66
N GLY A 58 -8.21 -17.66 -6.39
CA GLY A 58 -8.23 -19.07 -6.00
C GLY A 58 -9.52 -19.78 -6.45
N PHE A 59 -10.67 -19.13 -6.30
CA PHE A 59 -11.96 -19.66 -6.77
C PHE A 59 -12.04 -19.77 -8.30
N LEU A 60 -11.59 -18.73 -9.02
CA LEU A 60 -11.61 -18.69 -10.48
C LEU A 60 -10.66 -19.72 -11.12
N THR A 61 -9.48 -19.91 -10.53
CA THR A 61 -8.50 -20.92 -10.98
C THR A 61 -8.97 -22.35 -10.73
N ALA A 62 -9.67 -22.60 -9.62
CA ALA A 62 -10.28 -23.90 -9.33
C ALA A 62 -11.48 -24.21 -10.26
N SER A 63 -12.23 -23.18 -10.65
CA SER A 63 -13.50 -23.35 -11.37
C SER A 63 -13.38 -23.34 -12.90
N ASN A 64 -12.33 -22.74 -13.51
CA ASN A 64 -12.23 -22.69 -14.98
C ASN A 64 -10.78 -22.58 -15.51
N LYS A 65 -10.31 -23.61 -16.22
CA LYS A 65 -8.95 -23.65 -16.85
C LYS A 65 -8.77 -22.68 -18.03
N LYS A 66 -9.81 -21.97 -18.48
CA LYS A 66 -9.78 -21.08 -19.66
C LYS A 66 -9.87 -19.56 -19.34
N GLY A 67 -9.82 -19.17 -18.06
CA GLY A 67 -10.02 -17.78 -17.60
C GLY A 67 -8.77 -16.90 -17.47
N ASN A 68 -7.73 -17.09 -18.30
CA ASN A 68 -6.42 -16.45 -18.09
C ASN A 68 -6.41 -14.91 -18.10
N GLY A 69 -7.30 -14.24 -18.83
CA GLY A 69 -7.31 -12.78 -18.94
C GLY A 69 -7.70 -12.08 -17.63
N LEU A 70 -8.81 -12.50 -17.02
CA LEU A 70 -9.31 -11.95 -15.75
C LEU A 70 -8.39 -12.30 -14.58
N ILE A 71 -7.85 -13.52 -14.57
CA ILE A 71 -6.88 -13.93 -13.54
C ILE A 71 -5.62 -13.07 -13.62
N ASN A 72 -5.09 -12.82 -14.82
CA ASN A 72 -3.93 -11.94 -15.00
C ASN A 72 -4.19 -10.50 -14.55
N GLU A 73 -5.38 -9.96 -14.80
CA GLU A 73 -5.73 -8.61 -14.35
C GLU A 73 -5.86 -8.55 -12.82
N MET A 74 -6.51 -9.55 -12.20
CA MET A 74 -6.60 -9.65 -10.75
C MET A 74 -5.23 -9.81 -10.10
N MET A 75 -4.33 -10.64 -10.67
CA MET A 75 -2.96 -10.78 -10.17
C MET A 75 -2.19 -9.45 -10.23
N ARG A 76 -2.28 -8.71 -11.34
CA ARG A 76 -1.68 -7.37 -11.44
C ARG A 76 -2.26 -6.40 -10.41
N LYS A 77 -3.56 -6.48 -10.13
CA LYS A 77 -4.21 -5.63 -9.13
C LYS A 77 -3.76 -5.97 -7.72
N ILE A 78 -3.61 -7.26 -7.41
CA ILE A 78 -3.03 -7.75 -6.15
C ILE A 78 -1.60 -7.21 -5.98
N GLU A 79 -0.77 -7.28 -7.02
CA GLU A 79 0.59 -6.74 -6.98
C GLU A 79 0.60 -5.23 -6.72
N ALA A 80 -0.25 -4.47 -7.40
CA ALA A 80 -0.37 -3.02 -7.18
C ALA A 80 -0.82 -2.69 -5.75
N LEU A 81 -1.79 -3.43 -5.21
CA LEU A 81 -2.26 -3.25 -3.83
C LEU A 81 -1.16 -3.63 -2.81
N LYS A 82 -0.36 -4.67 -3.09
CA LYS A 82 0.79 -5.06 -2.26
C LYS A 82 1.87 -3.97 -2.26
N ASP A 83 2.17 -3.37 -3.41
CA ASP A 83 3.08 -2.24 -3.51
C ASP A 83 2.57 -1.03 -2.70
N GLU A 84 1.27 -0.74 -2.77
CA GLU A 84 0.64 0.33 -1.99
C GLU A 84 0.67 0.04 -0.48
N ALA A 85 0.37 -1.19 -0.08
CA ALA A 85 0.45 -1.61 1.32
C ALA A 85 1.87 -1.46 1.87
N LYS A 86 2.89 -1.83 1.08
CA LYS A 86 4.31 -1.65 1.43
C LYS A 86 4.69 -0.18 1.57
N LEU A 87 4.15 0.68 0.70
CA LEU A 87 4.36 2.13 0.80
C LEU A 87 3.73 2.69 2.09
N ILE A 88 2.53 2.24 2.46
CA ILE A 88 1.88 2.66 3.71
C ILE A 88 2.66 2.17 4.94
N GLU A 89 3.12 0.92 4.92
CA GLU A 89 3.96 0.36 5.98
C GLU A 89 5.22 1.19 6.20
N GLN A 90 5.94 1.55 5.13
CA GLN A 90 7.11 2.42 5.22
C GLN A 90 6.77 3.81 5.80
N LYS A 91 5.61 4.38 5.45
CA LYS A 91 5.15 5.65 6.03
C LYS A 91 4.86 5.54 7.53
N ILE A 92 4.27 4.43 7.97
CA ILE A 92 4.00 4.15 9.39
C ILE A 92 5.34 4.06 10.14
N THR A 93 6.29 3.28 9.63
CA THR A 93 7.63 3.15 10.24
C THR A 93 8.32 4.51 10.37
N LEU A 94 8.26 5.35 9.33
CA LEU A 94 8.84 6.69 9.38
C LEU A 94 8.18 7.59 10.44
N ILE A 95 6.86 7.49 10.63
CA ILE A 95 6.17 8.20 11.72
C ILE A 95 6.65 7.68 13.07
N GLU A 96 6.72 6.36 13.25
CA GLU A 96 7.17 5.75 14.51
C GLU A 96 8.62 6.12 14.85
N GLU A 97 9.49 6.29 13.85
CA GLU A 97 10.85 6.82 14.03
C GLU A 97 10.88 8.32 14.37
N SER A 98 9.79 9.06 14.12
CA SER A 98 9.69 10.51 14.30
C SER A 98 8.90 10.94 15.55
N ILE A 99 8.28 9.99 16.25
CA ILE A 99 7.63 10.16 17.56
C ILE A 99 8.71 9.98 18.63
#